data_AF-A0A923MSC0-F1
#
_entry.id   AF-A0A923MSC0-F1
#
_cell.length_a   1.000
_cell.length_b   1.000
_cell.length_c   1.000
_cell.angle_alpha   90.00
_cell.angle_beta   90.00
_cell.angle_gamma   90.00
#
_symmetry.space_group_name_H-M   'P 1'
#
loop_
_entity.id
_entity.type
_entity.pdbx_description
1 polymer ?
#
loop_
_entity_poly.entity_id
_entity_poly.type
_entity_poly.pdbx_seq_one_letter_code
_entity_poly.pdbx_strand_id
1 'polypeptide(L)'
;MEVFMVERSLKGIPMDQLAAAQQRAIRTAAEMTAAGTPIHYLRTTFVPEDGRCMCLFESGSCESVEALNRKAQIPFDRVRPALDLRP
;
A
#
# COMPACT_ATOMS: atom_id res chain seq x y z
N MET A 1 12.04 -11.32 -2.00
CA MET A 1 10.78 -10.62 -1.67
C MET A 1 9.93 -10.59 -2.92
N GLU A 2 8.61 -10.56 -2.76
CA GLU A 2 7.63 -10.53 -3.85
C GLU A 2 6.87 -9.20 -3.83
N VAL A 3 6.20 -8.88 -4.94
CA VAL A 3 5.32 -7.71 -4.99
C VAL A 3 3.91 -8.10 -4.59
N PHE A 4 3.30 -7.27 -3.76
CA PHE A 4 1.92 -7.38 -3.32
C PHE A 4 1.16 -6.11 -3.69
N MET A 5 -0.06 -6.30 -4.19
CA MET A 5 -1.00 -5.23 -4.49
C MET A 5 -2.03 -5.12 -3.38
N VAL A 6 -2.25 -3.89 -2.92
CA VAL A 6 -3.32 -3.51 -2.01
C VAL A 6 -4.38 -2.74 -2.78
N GLU A 7 -5.59 -3.26 -2.84
CA GLU A 7 -6.72 -2.61 -3.49
C GLU A 7 -7.58 -1.88 -2.45
N ARG A 8 -8.05 -0.68 -2.81
CA ARG A 8 -8.92 0.16 -1.97
C ARG A 8 -9.99 0.85 -2.79
N SER A 9 -11.18 0.91 -2.22
CA SER A 9 -12.30 1.70 -2.73
C SER A 9 -12.38 3.03 -1.98
N LEU A 10 -11.98 4.11 -2.65
CA LEU A 10 -11.86 5.48 -2.14
C LEU A 10 -12.91 6.43 -2.76
N LYS A 11 -14.16 5.98 -2.91
CA LYS A 11 -15.22 6.82 -3.50
C LYS A 11 -15.40 8.10 -2.68
N GLY A 12 -15.19 9.25 -3.34
CA GLY A 12 -15.39 10.58 -2.74
C GLY A 12 -14.26 11.07 -1.82
N ILE A 13 -13.10 10.42 -1.80
CA ILE A 13 -11.96 10.90 -1.00
C ILE A 13 -11.28 12.10 -1.68
N PRO A 14 -11.02 13.19 -0.96
CA PRO A 14 -10.27 14.32 -1.49
C PRO A 14 -8.77 13.99 -1.65
N MET A 15 -8.12 14.59 -2.66
CA MET A 15 -6.76 14.24 -3.07
C MET A 15 -5.69 14.44 -1.98
N ASP A 16 -5.90 15.38 -1.07
CA ASP A 16 -5.03 15.65 0.09
C ASP A 16 -4.99 14.45 1.06
N GLN A 17 -6.12 13.78 1.27
CA GLN A 17 -6.22 12.58 2.10
C GLN A 17 -5.49 11.40 1.45
N LEU A 18 -5.51 11.29 0.12
CA LEU A 18 -4.76 10.26 -0.61
C LEU A 18 -3.24 10.46 -0.42
N ALA A 19 -2.75 11.69 -0.59
CA ALA A 19 -1.34 12.01 -0.37
C ALA A 19 -0.90 11.73 1.08
N ALA A 20 -1.73 12.12 2.06
CA ALA A 20 -1.45 11.83 3.47
C ALA A 20 -1.42 10.32 3.76
N ALA A 21 -2.34 9.54 3.17
CA ALA A 21 -2.34 8.08 3.30
C ALA A 21 -1.08 7.45 2.70
N GLN A 22 -0.65 7.91 1.53
CA GLN A 22 0.60 7.46 0.90
C GLN A 22 1.82 7.74 1.81
N GLN A 23 1.92 8.95 2.37
CA GLN A 23 3.03 9.28 3.27
C GLN A 23 3.04 8.42 4.54
N ARG A 24 1.86 8.13 5.12
CA ARG A 24 1.75 7.19 6.25
C ARG A 24 2.21 5.79 5.88
N ALA A 25 1.86 5.29 4.69
CA ALA A 25 2.31 3.99 4.21
C ALA A 25 3.84 3.92 4.08
N ILE A 26 4.45 4.93 3.45
CA ILE A 26 5.91 5.02 3.26
C ILE A 26 6.63 5.04 4.62
N ARG A 27 6.20 5.91 5.53
CA ARG A 27 6.78 6.02 6.87
C ARG A 27 6.67 4.72 7.65
N THR A 28 5.48 4.10 7.64
CA THR A 28 5.24 2.84 8.37
C THR A 28 6.07 1.70 7.78
N ALA A 29 6.27 1.66 6.46
CA ALA A 29 7.14 0.69 5.80
C ALA A 29 8.59 0.80 6.30
N ALA A 30 9.10 2.03 6.36
CA ALA A 30 10.45 2.30 6.86
C ALA A 30 10.60 1.90 8.34
N GLU A 31 9.62 2.22 9.18
CA GLU A 31 9.61 1.83 10.59
C GLU A 31 9.55 0.31 10.78
N MET A 32 8.73 -0.40 10.02
CA MET A 32 8.65 -1.87 10.07
C MET A 32 9.94 -2.53 9.59
N THR A 33 10.53 -2.00 8.53
CA THR A 33 11.83 -2.48 8.03
C THR A 33 12.93 -2.28 9.06
N ALA A 34 13.00 -1.11 9.69
CA ALA A 34 13.94 -0.85 10.78
C ALA A 34 13.73 -1.76 12.00
N ALA A 35 12.49 -2.20 12.24
CA ALA A 35 12.12 -3.15 13.29
C ALA A 35 12.30 -4.63 12.87
N GLY A 36 12.88 -4.92 11.70
CA GLY A 36 13.22 -6.28 11.26
C GLY A 36 12.15 -6.99 10.42
N THR A 37 11.11 -6.28 9.96
CA THR A 37 10.13 -6.79 8.99
C THR A 37 10.38 -6.13 7.62
N PRO A 38 11.09 -6.78 6.68
CA PRO A 38 11.44 -6.18 5.40
C PRO A 38 10.17 -5.89 4.56
N ILE A 39 9.86 -4.61 4.38
CA ILE A 39 8.72 -4.16 3.58
C ILE A 39 8.98 -2.77 2.98
N HIS A 40 8.74 -2.64 1.67
CA HIS A 40 8.96 -1.41 0.94
C HIS A 40 7.70 -0.96 0.20
N TYR A 41 7.37 0.33 0.32
CA TYR A 41 6.37 0.95 -0.53
C TYR A 41 6.99 1.23 -1.90
N LEU A 42 6.37 0.75 -2.99
CA LEU A 42 6.89 0.93 -4.34
C LEU A 42 6.21 2.12 -5.04
N ARG A 43 4.90 1.99 -5.30
CA ARG A 43 4.13 2.97 -6.07
C ARG A 43 2.63 2.82 -5.83
N THR A 44 1.86 3.81 -6.28
CA THR A 44 0.40 3.73 -6.31
C THR A 44 -0.16 4.25 -7.61
N THR A 45 -1.30 3.69 -7.99
CA THR A 45 -2.16 4.20 -9.05
C THR A 45 -3.52 4.48 -8.44
N PHE A 46 -4.08 5.66 -8.70
CA PHE A 46 -5.43 6.03 -8.33
C PHE A 46 -6.22 6.37 -9.59
N VAL A 47 -7.43 5.83 -9.69
CA VAL A 47 -8.39 6.10 -10.77
C VAL A 47 -9.55 6.89 -10.16
N PRO A 48 -9.56 8.24 -10.28
CA PRO A 48 -10.55 9.08 -9.63
C PRO A 48 -12.00 8.78 -10.04
N GLU A 49 -12.22 8.45 -11.31
CA GLU A 49 -13.55 8.15 -11.87
C GLU A 49 -14.18 6.92 -11.19
N ASP A 50 -13.39 5.88 -10.92
CA ASP A 50 -13.86 4.67 -10.25
C ASP A 50 -13.76 4.74 -8.73
N GLY A 51 -13.01 5.71 -8.21
CA GLY A 51 -12.56 5.74 -6.82
C GLY A 51 -11.69 4.53 -6.48
N ARG A 52 -10.92 3.97 -7.41
CA ARG A 52 -10.08 2.78 -7.17
C ARG A 52 -8.64 3.17 -6.93
N CYS A 53 -8.05 2.69 -5.85
CA CYS A 53 -6.64 2.89 -5.54
C CYS A 53 -5.92 1.54 -5.41
N MET A 54 -4.79 1.41 -6.09
CA MET A 54 -3.90 0.26 -6.03
C MET A 54 -2.54 0.74 -5.51
N CYS A 55 -2.05 0.17 -4.40
CA CYS A 55 -0.67 0.39 -3.94
C CYS A 55 0.13 -0.90 -4.07
N LEU A 56 1.36 -0.78 -4.55
CA LEU A 56 2.31 -1.88 -4.65
C LEU A 56 3.33 -1.79 -3.52
N PHE A 57 3.59 -2.93 -2.91
CA PHE A 57 4.59 -3.12 -1.87
C PHE A 57 5.48 -4.30 -2.22
N GLU A 58 6.75 -4.21 -1.87
CA GLU A 58 7.65 -5.35 -1.86
C GLU A 58 7.73 -5.90 -0.43
N SER A 59 7.53 -7.20 -0.24
CA SER A 59 7.45 -7.82 1.09
C SER A 59 7.82 -9.30 1.05
N GLY A 60 8.07 -9.91 2.21
CA GLY A 60 8.19 -11.36 2.35
C GLY A 60 6.85 -12.10 2.38
N SER A 61 5.74 -11.40 2.67
CA SER A 61 4.42 -12.02 2.77
C SER A 61 3.26 -11.02 2.66
N CYS A 62 2.05 -11.55 2.40
CA CYS A 62 0.80 -10.78 2.37
C CYS A 62 0.45 -10.23 3.74
N GLU A 63 0.65 -11.02 4.79
CA GLU A 63 0.36 -10.68 6.19
C GLU A 63 1.16 -9.47 6.65
N SER A 64 2.42 -9.36 6.21
CA SER A 64 3.28 -8.20 6.51
C SER A 64 2.73 -6.91 5.88
N VAL A 65 2.17 -7.00 4.68
CA VAL A 65 1.55 -5.86 3.98
C VAL A 65 0.22 -5.49 4.64
N GLU A 66 -0.59 -6.46 5.04
CA GLU A 66 -1.81 -6.19 5.82
C GLU A 66 -1.49 -5.56 7.19
N ALA A 67 -0.47 -6.06 7.89
CA ALA A 67 -0.01 -5.51 9.15
C ALA A 67 0.47 -4.06 9.00
N LEU A 68 1.19 -3.75 7.92
CA LEU A 68 1.56 -2.38 7.57
C LEU A 68 0.35 -1.48 7.39
N ASN A 69 -0.64 -1.90 6.61
CA ASN A 69 -1.82 -1.07 6.35
C ASN A 69 -2.65 -0.85 7.63
N ARG A 70 -2.77 -1.89 8.49
CA ARG A 70 -3.38 -1.76 9.82
C ARG A 70 -2.62 -0.79 10.71
N LYS A 71 -1.29 -0.92 10.80
CA LYS A 71 -0.42 -0.03 11.60
C LYS A 71 -0.46 1.42 11.10
N ALA A 72 -0.52 1.62 9.78
CA ALA A 72 -0.64 2.93 9.15
C ALA A 72 -2.05 3.53 9.23
N GLN A 73 -3.02 2.78 9.76
CA GLN A 73 -4.45 3.12 9.82
C GLN A 73 -5.01 3.49 8.43
N ILE A 74 -4.67 2.67 7.43
CA ILE A 74 -5.14 2.82 6.05
C ILE A 74 -6.09 1.65 5.75
N PRO A 75 -7.40 1.92 5.55
CA PRO A 75 -8.35 0.90 5.13
C PRO A 75 -7.93 0.25 3.79
N PHE A 76 -8.26 -1.02 3.62
CA PHE A 76 -8.03 -1.74 2.38
C PHE A 76 -9.10 -2.83 2.17
N ASP A 77 -9.37 -3.16 0.92
CA ASP A 77 -10.33 -4.19 0.55
C ASP A 77 -9.67 -5.56 0.50
N ARG A 78 -8.45 -5.62 -0.07
CA ARG A 78 -7.67 -6.85 -0.14
C ARG A 78 -6.19 -6.61 -0.41
N VAL A 79 -5.38 -7.60 -0.06
CA VAL A 79 -3.96 -7.70 -0.40
C VAL A 79 -3.74 -9.01 -1.16
N ARG A 80 -3.01 -8.97 -2.28
CA ARG A 80 -2.72 -10.14 -3.12
C ARG A 80 -1.30 -10.07 -3.70
N PRO A 81 -0.63 -11.21 -3.96
CA PRO A 81 0.55 -11.23 -4.80
C PRO A 81 0.26 -10.59 -6.17
N ALA A 82 1.23 -9.86 -6.71
CA ALA A 82 1.13 -9.16 -7.98
C ALA A 82 2.45 -9.22 -8.74
N LEU A 83 2.38 -9.07 -10.06
CA LEU A 83 3.55 -8.95 -10.93
C LEU A 83 3.75 -7.47 -11.27
N ASP A 84 4.89 -6.92 -10.86
CA ASP A 84 5.27 -5.54 -11.19
C ASP A 84 6.04 -5.49 -12.52
N LEU A 85 5.30 -5.51 -13.63
CA LEU A 85 5.87 -5.49 -14.98
C LEU A 85 6.37 -4.08 -15.34
N ARG A 86 7.60 -3.76 -14.95
CA ARG A 86 8.30 -2.52 -15.33
C ARG A 86 8.81 -2.65 -16.78
N PRO A 87 8.78 -1.55 -17.58
CA PRO A 87 9.29 -1.55 -18.95
C PRO A 87 10.80 -1.83 -19.01
#